data_AF-A0AAU8D714-F1
#
_entry.id   AF-A0AAU8D714-F1
#
_cell.length_a   1.000
_cell.length_b   1.000
_cell.length_c   1.000
_cell.angle_alpha   90.00
_cell.angle_beta   90.00
_cell.angle_gamma   90.00
#
_symmetry.space_group_name_H-M   'P 1'
#
loop_
_entity.id
_entity.type
_entity.pdbx_description
1 polymer ?
#
loop_
_entity_poly.entity_id
_entity_poly.type
_entity_poly.pdbx_seq_one_letter_code
_entity_poly.pdbx_strand_id
1 'polypeptide(L)' 'MSEAMAMFDLQRQLLTDFDGAKRSALEREFDTCRQLLKREMDAGVSRQEFEVLAAIADAIGAATEVINNMDGAS' A
#
# COMPACT_ATOMS: atom_id res chain seq x y z
N MET A 1 -23.35 -13.54 -0.03
CA MET A 1 -22.69 -12.23 -0.10
C MET A 1 -22.51 -11.88 -1.57
N SER A 2 -22.96 -10.71 -2.02
CA SER A 2 -22.67 -10.28 -3.39
C SER A 2 -21.17 -9.97 -3.53
N GLU A 3 -20.58 -10.20 -4.71
CA GLU A 3 -19.16 -9.91 -4.99
C GLU A 3 -18.75 -8.47 -4.63
N ALA A 4 -19.69 -7.52 -4.74
CA ALA A 4 -19.49 -6.13 -4.35
C ALA A 4 -19.20 -5.95 -2.85
N MET A 5 -19.74 -6.81 -1.96
CA MET A 5 -19.42 -6.75 -0.53
C MET A 5 -18.02 -7.29 -0.24
N ALA A 6 -17.57 -8.32 -0.98
CA ALA A 6 -16.23 -8.87 -0.82
C ALA A 6 -15.13 -7.88 -1.30
N MET A 7 -15.46 -7.08 -2.32
CA MET A 7 -14.52 -6.12 -2.93
C MET A 7 -14.03 -5.02 -1.96
N PHE A 8 -14.79 -4.72 -0.90
CA PHE A 8 -14.45 -3.69 0.08
C PHE A 8 -14.16 -4.25 1.48
N ASP A 9 -13.89 -5.54 1.61
CA ASP A 9 -13.64 -6.15 2.91
C ASP A 9 -12.41 -5.54 3.61
N LEU A 10 -11.35 -5.20 2.87
CA LEU A 10 -10.18 -4.51 3.42
C LEU A 10 -10.55 -3.11 3.94
N GLN A 11 -11.29 -2.32 3.15
CA GLN A 11 -11.76 -1.00 3.56
C GLN A 11 -12.65 -1.09 4.79
N ARG A 12 -13.57 -2.07 4.85
CA ARG A 12 -14.42 -2.31 6.03
C ARG A 12 -13.57 -2.63 7.25
N GLN A 13 -12.58 -3.51 7.11
CA GLN A 13 -11.69 -3.88 8.21
C GLN A 13 -10.92 -2.67 8.74
N LEU A 14 -10.40 -1.82 7.85
CA LEU A 14 -9.69 -0.59 8.20
C LEU A 14 -10.61 0.43 8.88
N LEU A 15 -11.85 0.61 8.40
CA LEU A 15 -12.84 1.50 9.05
C LEU A 15 -13.24 1.03 10.46
N THR A 16 -13.13 -0.27 10.74
CA THR A 16 -13.44 -0.86 12.05
C THR A 16 -12.19 -1.10 12.91
N ASP A 17 -11.02 -0.63 12.47
CA ASP A 17 -9.72 -0.85 13.12
C ASP A 17 -9.51 0.13 14.28
N PHE A 18 -10.28 -0.03 15.36
CA PHE A 18 -10.32 0.93 16.47
C PHE A 18 -8.97 1.11 17.21
N ASP A 19 -8.12 0.09 17.23
CA ASP A 19 -6.78 0.15 17.82
C ASP A 19 -5.69 0.52 16.81
N GLY A 20 -6.07 0.72 15.54
CA GLY A 20 -5.17 1.02 14.44
C GLY A 20 -4.17 -0.09 14.12
N ALA A 21 -4.36 -1.32 14.64
CA ALA A 21 -3.39 -2.39 14.51
C ALA A 21 -3.28 -2.90 13.08
N LYS A 22 -4.42 -3.04 12.37
CA LYS A 22 -4.42 -3.49 10.97
C LYS A 22 -3.84 -2.43 10.04
N ARG A 23 -4.17 -1.16 10.27
CA ARG A 23 -3.57 -0.04 9.54
C ARG A 23 -2.06 0.01 9.75
N SER A 24 -1.62 -0.06 11.01
CA SER A 24 -0.19 -0.03 11.36
C SER A 24 0.56 -1.22 10.73
N ALA A 25 -0.05 -2.40 10.66
CA ALA A 25 0.52 -3.56 9.98
C ALA A 25 0.66 -3.31 8.47
N LEU A 26 -0.39 -2.80 7.83
CA LEU A 26 -0.41 -2.51 6.40
C LEU A 26 0.58 -1.41 6.00
N GLU A 27 0.71 -0.36 6.81
CA GLU A 27 1.72 0.69 6.63
C GLU A 27 3.15 0.14 6.71
N ARG A 28 3.43 -0.75 7.68
CA ARG A 28 4.74 -1.41 7.81
C ARG A 28 5.04 -2.33 6.62
N GLU A 29 4.04 -3.04 6.10
CA GLU A 29 4.20 -3.85 4.89
C GLU A 29 4.55 -2.96 3.69
N PHE A 30 3.85 -1.85 3.50
CA PHE A 30 4.14 -0.89 2.43
C PHE A 30 5.52 -0.26 2.55
N ASP A 31 5.94 0.12 3.76
CA ASP A 31 7.30 0.61 4.01
C ASP A 31 8.35 -0.46 3.67
N THR A 32 8.12 -1.71 4.08
CA THR A 32 9.03 -2.83 3.79
C THR A 32 9.15 -3.05 2.29
N CYS A 33 8.03 -3.09 1.56
CA CYS A 33 8.04 -3.22 0.10
C CYS A 33 8.77 -2.06 -0.58
N ARG A 34 8.53 -0.81 -0.17
CA ARG A 34 9.25 0.35 -0.72
C ARG A 34 10.76 0.26 -0.48
N GLN A 35 11.18 -0.18 0.71
CA GLN A 35 12.61 -0.36 1.01
C GLN A 35 13.25 -1.44 0.16
N LEU A 36 12.56 -2.56 -0.08
CA LEU A 36 13.05 -3.63 -0.94
C LEU A 36 13.18 -3.15 -2.39
N LEU A 37 12.14 -2.53 -2.94
CA LEU A 37 12.17 -1.98 -4.30
C LEU A 37 13.30 -0.96 -4.47
N LYS A 38 13.50 -0.08 -3.48
CA LYS A 38 14.61 0.88 -3.50
C LYS A 38 15.96 0.19 -3.55
N ARG A 39 16.18 -0.85 -2.74
CA ARG A 39 17.44 -1.60 -2.75
C ARG A 39 17.70 -2.28 -4.09
N GLU A 40 16.66 -2.84 -4.72
CA GLU A 40 16.77 -3.43 -6.06
C GLU A 40 17.13 -2.37 -7.11
N MET A 41 16.47 -1.21 -7.07
CA MET A 41 16.81 -0.10 -7.97
C MET A 41 18.24 0.41 -7.77
N ASP A 42 18.68 0.55 -6.51
CA ASP A 42 20.03 1.00 -6.13
C ASP A 42 21.12 -0.03 -6.51
N ALA A 43 20.76 -1.30 -6.72
CA ALA A 43 21.70 -2.37 -7.12
C ALA A 43 22.15 -2.27 -8.59
N GLY A 44 21.54 -1.37 -9.38
CA GLY A 44 21.92 -1.15 -10.79
C GLY A 44 21.21 -2.09 -11.75
N VAL A 45 19.89 -1.94 -11.84
CA VAL A 45 19.03 -2.66 -12.80
C VAL A 45 19.05 -2.01 -14.18
N SER A 46 18.56 -2.72 -15.20
CA SER A 46 18.34 -2.12 -16.51
C SER A 46 17.29 -1.00 -16.45
N ARG A 47 17.28 -0.12 -17.45
CA ARG A 47 16.29 0.96 -17.54
C ARG A 47 14.84 0.44 -17.50
N GLN A 48 14.55 -0.64 -18.22
CA GLN A 48 13.20 -1.18 -18.29
C GLN A 48 12.76 -1.77 -16.94
N GLU A 49 13.67 -2.46 -16.23
CA GLU A 49 13.41 -2.95 -14.88
C GLU A 49 13.21 -1.79 -13.89
N PHE A 50 14.03 -0.73 -13.99
CA PHE A 50 13.86 0.47 -13.17
C PHE A 50 12.47 1.09 -13.37
N GLU A 51 12.03 1.25 -14.62
CA GLU A 51 10.70 1.81 -14.94
C GLU A 51 9.56 0.96 -14.33
N VAL A 52 9.69 -0.36 -14.34
CA VAL A 52 8.72 -1.27 -13.70
C VAL A 52 8.76 -1.14 -12.18
N LEU A 53 9.95 -1.19 -11.57
CA LEU A 53 10.10 -1.07 -10.11
C LEU A 53 9.61 0.29 -9.59
N ALA A 54 9.86 1.37 -10.34
CA ALA A 54 9.37 2.71 -10.05
C ALA A 54 7.83 2.75 -10.10
N ALA A 55 7.21 2.16 -11.13
CA ALA A 55 5.75 2.10 -11.22
C ALA A 55 5.11 1.33 -10.06
N ILE A 56 5.75 0.25 -9.57
CA ILE A 56 5.29 -0.48 -8.39
C ILE A 56 5.44 0.38 -7.13
N ALA A 57 6.56 1.09 -6.97
CA ALA A 57 6.77 1.99 -5.84
C ALA A 57 5.72 3.13 -5.81
N ASP A 58 5.40 3.71 -6.96
CA ASP A 58 4.36 4.73 -7.10
C ASP A 58 2.97 4.18 -6.75
N ALA A 59 2.65 2.95 -7.17
CA ALA A 59 1.39 2.30 -6.82
C ALA A 59 1.25 2.06 -5.31
N ILE A 60 2.33 1.69 -4.63
CA ILE A 60 2.35 1.57 -3.16
C ILE A 60 2.16 2.95 -2.50
N GLY A 61 2.76 4.00 -3.07
CA GLY A 61 2.55 5.39 -2.65
C GLY A 61 1.08 5.78 -2.72
N ALA A 62 0.44 5.55 -3.87
CA ALA A 62 -0.99 5.82 -4.07
C ALA A 62 -1.88 5.01 -3.09
N ALA A 63 -1.57 3.73 -2.86
CA ALA A 63 -2.29 2.91 -1.89
C ALA A 63 -2.16 3.46 -0.46
N THR A 64 -0.98 3.97 -0.09
CA THR A 64 -0.74 4.60 1.21
C THR A 64 -1.59 5.86 1.38
N GLU A 65 -1.68 6.71 0.35
CA GLU A 65 -2.53 7.90 0.35
C GLU A 65 -4.01 7.54 0.52
N VAL A 66 -4.48 6.49 -0.17
CA VAL A 66 -5.87 6.01 -0.05
C VAL A 66 -6.18 5.61 1.39
N ILE A 67 -5.29 4.87 2.07
CA ILE A 67 -5.48 4.49 3.48
C ILE A 67 -5.48 5.73 4.39
N ASN A 68 -4.55 6.66 4.19
CA ASN A 68 -4.47 7.87 5.00
C ASN A 68 -5.71 8.75 4.86
N ASN A 69 -6.32 8.80 3.67
CA ASN A 69 -7.52 9.57 3.39
C ASN A 69 -8.80 8.90 3.91
N MET A 70 -8.78 7.62 4.31
CA MET A 70 -9.94 6.96 4.92
C MET A 70 -10.26 7.50 6.33
N ASP A 71 -9.30 8.15 6.99
CA ASP A 71 -9.49 8.82 8.30
C ASP A 71 -9.97 10.28 8.17
N GLY A 72 -9.99 10.84 6.96
CA GLY A 72 -10.24 12.27 6.68
C GLY A 72 -11.72 12.71 6.71
N ALA A 73 -12.63 11.90 7.24
CA ALA A 73 -14.01 12.29 7.51
C ALA A 73 -14.21 12.51 9.03
N SER A 74 -13.49 13.49 9.58
CA SER A 74 -13.70 14.03 10.93
C SER A 74 -14.04 15.51 10.85
#